data_AF-A0A5K1HG05-F1
#
_entry.id   AF-A0A5K1HG05-F1
#
_cell.length_a   1.000
_cell.length_b   1.000
_cell.length_c   1.000
_cell.angle_alpha   90.00
_cell.angle_beta   90.00
_cell.angle_gamma   90.00
#
_symmetry.space_group_name_H-M   'P 1'
#
loop_
_entity.id
_entity.type
_entity.pdbx_description
1 polymer ?
#
loop_
_entity_poly.entity_id
_entity_poly.type
_entity_poly.pdbx_seq_one_letter_code
_entity_poly.pdbx_strand_id
1 'polypeptide(L)'
;TFSMGLNMPARTVVFTNIKKFDGEKSRWLTGGEYIQMSGRAGRRGLDKKGSTILMFDEKMEKDVAKAMLKGHSDNLLSSFYINYHMLLNSQRLEDIDLEYILARSLLQFQQDAQLPALKQQLA
;
A
#
# COMPACT_ATOMS: atom_id res chain seq x y z
N THR A 1 -13.92 2.37 1.21
CA THR A 1 -12.88 2.98 2.06
C THR A 1 -13.32 3.01 3.53
N PHE A 2 -13.54 1.84 4.15
CA PHE A 2 -13.92 1.75 5.57
C PHE A 2 -12.74 1.30 6.46
N SER A 3 -11.69 0.72 5.86
CA SER A 3 -10.51 0.22 6.56
C SER A 3 -9.53 1.31 7.00
N MET A 4 -9.63 2.53 6.47
CA MET A 4 -8.76 3.65 6.80
C MET A 4 -9.50 4.67 7.68
N GLY A 5 -8.96 5.00 8.86
CA GLY A 5 -9.29 6.24 9.58
C GLY A 5 -10.24 6.16 10.78
N LEU A 6 -10.85 5.02 11.14
CA LEU A 6 -11.74 4.92 12.31
C LEU A 6 -11.39 3.71 13.20
N ASN A 7 -11.43 3.91 14.52
CA ASN A 7 -11.27 2.84 15.53
C ASN A 7 -12.56 2.03 15.69
N MET A 8 -13.08 1.47 14.59
CA MET A 8 -14.30 0.68 14.59
C MET A 8 -14.01 -0.79 14.27
N PRO A 9 -13.58 -1.60 15.27
CA PRO A 9 -13.38 -3.03 15.11
C PRO A 9 -14.72 -3.79 15.06
N ALA A 10 -14.77 -4.86 14.28
CA ALA A 10 -15.90 -5.77 14.15
C ALA A 10 -15.51 -7.16 14.68
N ARG A 11 -16.48 -8.01 15.06
CA ARG A 11 -16.17 -9.40 15.45
C ARG A 11 -15.69 -10.25 14.28
N THR A 12 -16.33 -10.07 13.12
CA THR A 12 -16.07 -10.84 11.90
C THR A 12 -15.99 -9.88 10.71
N VAL A 13 -15.02 -10.11 9.82
CA VAL A 13 -14.91 -9.43 8.52
C VAL A 13 -15.21 -10.43 7.42
N VAL A 14 -16.04 -10.04 6.46
CA VAL A 14 -16.39 -10.87 5.30
C VAL A 14 -15.95 -10.14 4.03
N PHE A 15 -15.10 -10.77 3.25
CA PHE A 15 -14.72 -10.33 1.92
C PHE A 15 -15.69 -10.94 0.92
N THR A 16 -16.54 -10.12 0.31
CA THR A 16 -17.47 -10.55 -0.75
C THR A 16 -16.76 -10.72 -2.08
N ASN A 17 -15.71 -9.94 -2.33
CA ASN A 17 -14.85 -10.05 -3.49
C ASN A 17 -13.40 -9.79 -3.08
N ILE A 18 -12.50 -10.50 -3.75
CA ILE A 18 -11.04 -10.45 -3.55
C ILE A 18 -10.32 -9.76 -4.72
N LYS A 19 -11.07 -9.29 -5.72
CA LYS A 19 -10.60 -8.39 -6.76
C LYS A 19 -11.02 -6.96 -6.43
N LYS A 20 -10.09 -6.03 -6.65
CA LYS A 20 -10.29 -4.59 -6.50
C LYS A 20 -10.01 -3.92 -7.85
N PHE A 21 -10.86 -2.97 -8.21
CA PHE A 21 -10.67 -2.12 -9.38
C PHE A 21 -9.94 -0.84 -8.95
N ASP A 22 -8.75 -0.61 -9.50
CA ASP A 22 -7.94 0.57 -9.19
C ASP A 22 -8.12 1.73 -10.20
N GLY A 23 -9.15 1.66 -11.06
CA GLY A 23 -9.44 2.68 -12.08
C GLY A 23 -9.05 2.24 -13.50
N GLU A 24 -8.01 1.41 -13.63
CA GLU A 24 -7.58 0.87 -14.93
C GLU A 24 -7.83 -0.62 -15.06
N LYS A 25 -7.51 -1.40 -14.01
CA LYS A 25 -7.54 -2.86 -14.04
C LYS A 25 -8.18 -3.40 -12.77
N SER A 26 -8.86 -4.53 -12.93
CA SER A 26 -9.31 -5.36 -11.82
C SER A 26 -8.18 -6.31 -11.45
N ARG A 27 -7.59 -6.14 -10.26
CA ARG A 27 -6.48 -6.95 -9.76
C ARG A 27 -6.85 -7.62 -8.43
N TRP A 28 -6.11 -8.67 -8.08
CA TRP A 28 -6.20 -9.26 -6.74
C TRP A 28 -5.77 -8.25 -5.68
N LEU A 29 -6.40 -8.35 -4.51
CA LEU A 29 -5.97 -7.62 -3.31
C LEU A 29 -4.51 -7.96 -2.99
N THR A 30 -3.73 -6.95 -2.64
CA THR A 30 -2.37 -7.17 -2.12
C THR A 30 -2.42 -7.74 -0.70
N GLY A 31 -1.29 -8.31 -0.25
CA GLY A 31 -1.15 -8.75 1.13
C GLY A 31 -1.36 -7.61 2.13
N GLY A 32 -0.84 -6.42 1.85
CA GLY A 32 -1.04 -5.22 2.68
C GLY A 32 -2.51 -4.80 2.79
N GLU A 33 -3.23 -4.77 1.66
CA GLU A 33 -4.66 -4.46 1.62
C GLU A 33 -5.48 -5.50 2.42
N TYR A 34 -5.17 -6.78 2.25
CA TYR A 34 -5.82 -7.86 2.99
C TYR A 34 -5.58 -7.73 4.51
N ILE A 35 -4.34 -7.50 4.94
CA ILE A 35 -3.99 -7.32 6.36
C ILE A 35 -4.72 -6.12 6.96
N GLN A 36 -4.76 -4.99 6.25
CA GLN A 36 -5.43 -3.78 6.73
C GLN A 36 -6.94 -3.99 6.93
N MET A 37 -7.59 -4.71 6.01
CA MET A 37 -9.02 -4.98 6.08
C MET A 37 -9.36 -6.09 7.09
N SER A 38 -8.65 -7.22 7.03
CA SER A 38 -8.87 -8.36 7.94
C SER A 38 -8.51 -8.04 9.39
N GLY A 39 -7.54 -7.15 9.62
CA GLY A 39 -7.15 -6.67 10.95
C GLY A 39 -8.23 -5.90 11.70
N ARG A 40 -9.37 -5.59 11.06
CA ARG A 40 -10.57 -5.06 11.74
C ARG A 40 -11.40 -6.14 12.44
N ALA A 41 -11.12 -7.43 12.20
CA ALA A 41 -11.78 -8.53 12.87
C ALA A 41 -11.19 -8.76 14.27
N GLY A 42 -12.08 -8.92 15.27
CA GLY A 42 -11.75 -9.14 16.67
C GLY A 42 -11.70 -7.83 17.47
N ARG A 43 -12.64 -7.68 18.42
CA ARG A 43 -12.67 -6.54 19.34
C ARG A 43 -11.89 -6.89 20.61
N ARG A 44 -10.89 -6.07 20.94
CA ARG A 44 -10.03 -6.26 22.12
C ARG A 44 -10.88 -6.31 23.40
N GLY A 45 -10.76 -7.41 24.15
CA GLY A 45 -11.47 -7.62 25.42
C GLY A 45 -12.90 -8.16 25.29
N LEU A 46 -13.48 -8.23 24.08
CA LEU A 46 -14.83 -8.77 23.87
C LEU A 46 -14.83 -10.10 23.11
N ASP A 47 -13.95 -10.25 22.12
CA ASP A 47 -13.90 -11.43 21.27
C ASP A 47 -12.61 -12.23 21.56
N LYS A 48 -12.72 -13.56 21.76
CA LYS A 48 -11.55 -14.44 21.95
C LYS A 48 -10.64 -14.53 20.72
N LYS A 49 -11.21 -14.34 19.53
CA LYS A 49 -10.53 -14.35 18.23
C LYS A 49 -11.31 -13.50 17.23
N GLY A 50 -10.61 -12.90 16.27
CA GLY A 50 -11.21 -12.32 15.07
C GLY A 50 -11.42 -13.40 14.02
N SER A 51 -12.56 -13.38 13.34
CA SER A 51 -12.84 -14.28 12.21
C SER A 51 -12.87 -13.50 10.90
N THR A 52 -12.26 -14.06 9.86
CA THR A 52 -12.28 -13.50 8.51
C THR A 52 -12.77 -14.56 7.54
N ILE A 53 -13.76 -14.22 6.73
CA ILE A 53 -14.35 -15.11 5.71
C ILE A 53 -14.06 -14.50 4.34
N LEU A 54 -13.50 -15.29 3.43
CA LEU A 54 -13.29 -14.89 2.04
C LEU A 54 -14.24 -15.65 1.12
N MET A 55 -15.02 -14.89 0.35
CA MET A 55 -15.84 -15.40 -0.74
C MET A 55 -15.07 -15.20 -2.05
N PHE A 56 -15.01 -16.24 -2.87
CA PHE A 56 -14.35 -16.18 -4.17
C PHE A 56 -15.14 -17.02 -5.18
N ASP A 57 -15.41 -16.42 -6.34
CA ASP A 57 -16.17 -17.05 -7.42
C ASP A 57 -15.26 -17.68 -8.50
N GLU A 58 -14.00 -17.22 -8.57
CA GLU A 58 -13.01 -17.66 -9.56
C GLU A 58 -11.90 -18.50 -8.93
N LYS A 59 -11.31 -19.40 -9.73
CA LYS A 59 -10.12 -20.16 -9.34
C LYS A 59 -8.93 -19.22 -9.19
N MET A 60 -8.45 -19.10 -7.96
CA MET A 60 -7.22 -18.39 -7.64
C MET A 60 -6.02 -19.33 -7.72
N GLU A 61 -4.91 -18.87 -8.29
CA GLU A 61 -3.65 -19.59 -8.28
C GLU A 61 -3.10 -19.68 -6.84
N LYS A 62 -2.49 -20.82 -6.50
CA LYS A 62 -2.04 -21.11 -5.13
C LYS A 62 -1.02 -20.07 -4.64
N ASP A 63 -0.13 -19.62 -5.52
CA ASP A 63 0.91 -18.65 -5.16
C ASP A 63 0.34 -17.27 -4.87
N VAL A 64 -0.65 -16.83 -5.66
CA VAL A 64 -1.39 -15.58 -5.40
C VAL A 64 -2.15 -15.66 -4.08
N ALA A 65 -2.82 -16.78 -3.80
CA ALA A 65 -3.52 -16.97 -2.53
C ALA A 65 -2.56 -16.93 -1.33
N LYS A 66 -1.40 -17.58 -1.47
CA LYS A 66 -0.36 -17.59 -0.43
C LYS A 66 0.23 -16.19 -0.23
N ALA A 67 0.48 -15.44 -1.31
CA ALA A 67 0.96 -14.07 -1.26
C ALA A 67 -0.07 -13.11 -0.65
N MET A 68 -1.37 -13.32 -0.87
CA MET A 68 -2.40 -12.47 -0.27
C MET A 68 -2.60 -12.78 1.23
N LEU A 69 -2.69 -14.06 1.61
CA LEU A 69 -3.03 -14.46 2.98
C LEU A 69 -1.83 -14.48 3.93
N LYS A 70 -0.66 -14.89 3.43
CA LYS A 70 0.60 -14.98 4.20
C LYS A 70 1.64 -13.96 3.75
N GLY A 71 1.26 -13.05 2.86
CA GLY A 71 2.15 -12.00 2.39
C GLY A 71 2.58 -11.07 3.50
N HIS A 72 3.63 -10.34 3.19
CA HIS A 72 4.12 -9.26 4.04
C HIS A 72 3.29 -8.00 3.75
N SER A 73 3.38 -7.01 4.62
CA SER A 73 2.89 -5.67 4.26
C SER A 73 3.66 -5.19 3.03
N ASP A 74 2.95 -4.52 2.12
CA ASP A 74 3.58 -3.92 0.94
C ASP A 74 4.57 -2.83 1.37
N ASN A 75 5.65 -2.69 0.59
CA ASN A 75 6.60 -1.62 0.79
C ASN A 75 5.96 -0.28 0.42
N LEU A 76 6.21 0.75 1.23
CA LEU A 76 5.81 2.10 0.90
C LEU A 76 6.73 2.65 -0.20
N LEU A 77 6.29 2.58 -1.45
CA LEU A 77 7.00 3.18 -2.58
C LEU A 77 6.52 4.62 -2.81
N SER A 78 7.45 5.50 -3.18
CA SER A 78 7.10 6.88 -3.47
C SER A 78 6.35 6.99 -4.80
N SER A 79 5.17 7.61 -4.77
CA SER A 79 4.43 8.05 -5.97
C SER A 79 4.74 9.51 -6.31
N PHE A 80 5.90 10.03 -5.91
CA PHE A 80 6.26 11.42 -6.12
C PHE A 80 6.52 11.71 -7.61
N TYR A 81 5.90 12.75 -8.13
CA TYR A 81 6.15 13.29 -9.47
C TYR A 81 6.00 14.82 -9.46
N ILE A 82 6.70 15.49 -10.36
CA ILE A 82 6.64 16.95 -10.49
C ILE A 82 5.35 17.32 -11.21
N ASN A 83 4.59 18.25 -10.63
CA ASN A 83 3.39 18.80 -11.25
C ASN A 83 3.57 20.31 -11.54
N TYR A 84 2.79 20.84 -12.49
CA TYR A 84 2.88 22.26 -12.86
C TYR A 84 2.62 23.21 -11.69
N HIS A 85 1.70 22.85 -10.79
CA HIS A 85 1.39 23.66 -9.62
C HIS A 85 2.59 23.79 -8.65
N MET A 86 3.37 22.72 -8.48
CA MET A 86 4.59 22.70 -7.67
C MET A 86 5.68 23.55 -8.31
N LEU A 87 5.85 23.46 -9.64
CA LEU A 87 6.79 24.30 -10.39
C LEU A 87 6.48 25.78 -10.20
N LEU A 88 5.22 26.17 -10.41
CA LEU A 88 4.79 27.57 -10.29
C LEU A 88 4.90 28.08 -8.85
N ASN A 89 4.61 27.25 -7.85
CA ASN A 89 4.76 27.67 -6.45
C ASN A 89 6.22 27.75 -6.00
N SER A 90 7.10 26.91 -6.53
CA SER A 90 8.55 27.02 -6.29
C SER A 90 9.09 28.34 -6.85
N GLN A 91 8.66 28.76 -8.05
CA GLN A 91 9.04 30.06 -8.60
C GLN A 91 8.47 31.26 -7.82
N ARG A 92 7.33 31.08 -7.14
CA ARG A 92 6.66 32.13 -6.36
C ARG A 92 7.31 32.35 -4.98
N LEU A 93 7.90 31.29 -4.40
CA LEU A 93 8.52 31.33 -3.09
C LEU A 93 10.03 31.47 -3.27
N GLU A 94 10.59 32.64 -2.96
CA GLU A 94 12.01 32.95 -3.16
C GLU A 94 12.96 31.99 -2.42
N ASP A 95 12.49 31.33 -1.36
CA ASP A 95 13.29 30.44 -0.51
C ASP A 95 13.17 28.94 -0.86
N ILE A 96 12.37 28.54 -1.86
CA ILE A 96 12.10 27.11 -2.15
C ILE A 96 12.43 26.77 -3.60
N ASP A 97 13.64 26.27 -3.80
CA ASP A 97 14.06 25.68 -5.07
C ASP A 97 13.46 24.28 -5.29
N LEU A 98 13.07 24.02 -6.53
CA LEU A 98 12.52 22.72 -6.92
C LEU A 98 13.54 21.59 -6.74
N GLU A 99 14.81 21.90 -7.02
CA GLU A 99 15.94 20.98 -6.84
C GLU A 99 16.06 20.53 -5.39
N TYR A 100 15.82 21.45 -4.44
CA TYR A 100 15.82 21.14 -3.02
C TYR A 100 14.69 20.17 -2.64
N ILE A 101 13.49 20.36 -3.19
CA ILE A 101 12.35 19.43 -2.97
C ILE A 101 12.67 18.05 -3.56
N LEU A 102 13.25 18.01 -4.76
CA LEU A 102 13.61 16.76 -5.43
C LEU A 102 14.64 15.97 -4.63
N ALA A 103 15.72 16.65 -4.21
CA ALA A 103 16.80 16.05 -3.44
C ALA A 103 16.32 15.46 -2.10
N ARG A 104 15.27 16.04 -1.50
CA ARG A 104 14.69 15.58 -0.23
C ARG A 104 13.44 14.70 -0.39
N SER A 105 13.07 14.36 -1.62
CA SER A 105 11.91 13.51 -1.88
C SER A 105 12.17 12.07 -1.42
N LEU A 106 11.10 11.38 -1.00
CA LEU A 106 11.17 9.94 -0.67
C LEU A 106 11.62 9.11 -1.88
N LEU A 107 11.29 9.55 -3.09
CA LEU A 107 11.70 8.89 -4.33
C LEU A 107 13.23 8.89 -4.45
N GLN A 108 13.88 10.05 -4.28
CA GLN A 108 15.34 10.17 -4.34
C GLN A 108 16.00 9.32 -3.26
N PHE A 109 15.50 9.39 -2.02
CA PHE A 109 16.00 8.55 -0.93
C PHE A 109 15.93 7.05 -1.23
N GLN A 110 14.83 6.59 -1.82
CA GLN A 110 14.65 5.18 -2.18
C GLN A 110 15.59 4.74 -3.31
N GLN A 111 15.84 5.59 -4.29
CA GLN A 111 16.79 5.32 -5.37
C GLN A 111 18.22 5.24 -4.85
N ASP A 112 18.61 6.21 -4.03
CA ASP A 112 19.96 6.26 -3.44
C ASP A 112 20.24 5.06 -2.54
N ALA A 113 19.24 4.60 -1.77
CA ALA A 113 19.35 3.41 -0.95
C ALA A 113 19.48 2.11 -1.78
N GLN A 114 18.89 2.04 -2.98
CA GLN A 114 18.93 0.85 -3.85
C GLN A 114 20.19 0.79 -4.72
N LEU A 115 20.79 1.94 -5.04
CA LEU A 115 21.95 2.05 -5.95
C LEU A 115 23.14 1.16 -5.57
N PRO A 116 23.58 1.06 -4.30
CA PRO A 116 24.71 0.21 -3.92
C PRO A 116 24.46 -1.28 -4.20
N ALA A 117 23.25 -1.76 -3.93
CA ALA A 117 22.87 -3.14 -4.16
C ALA A 117 22.84 -3.48 -5.66
N LEU A 118 22.31 -2.57 -6.48
CA LEU A 118 22.32 -2.75 -7.94
C LEU A 118 23.74 -2.79 -8.52
N LYS A 119 24.63 -1.91 -8.03
CA LYS A 119 26.04 -1.90 -8.46
C LYS A 119 26.77 -3.20 -8.13
N GLN A 120 26.43 -3.83 -7.00
CA GLN A 120 26.99 -5.13 -6.62
C GLN A 120 26.46 -6.30 -7.45
N GLN A 121 25.25 -6.21 -8.01
CA GLN A 121 24.68 -7.26 -8.87
C GLN A 121 25.20 -7.21 -10.32
N LEU A 122 25.69 -6.05 -10.76
CA LEU A 122 26.25 -5.83 -12.10
C LEU A 122 27.76 -6.10 -12.19
N ALA A 123 28.45 -6.17 -11.04
CA ALA A 123 29.86 -6.51 -10.93
C ALA A 123 30.04 -8.03 -10.81
#